data_AF-A0A162Q3W3-F1
#
_entry.id   AF-A0A162Q3W3-F1
#
_cell.length_a   1.000
_cell.length_b   1.000
_cell.length_c   1.000
_cell.angle_alpha   90.00
_cell.angle_beta   90.00
_cell.angle_gamma   90.00
#
_symmetry.space_group_name_H-M   'P 1'
#
loop_
_entity.id
_entity.type
_entity.pdbx_description
1 polymer ?
#
loop_
_entity_poly.entity_id
_entity_poly.type
_entity_poly.pdbx_seq_one_letter_code
_entity_poly.pdbx_strand_id
1 'polypeptide(L)'
;MIKPTITLEDLQDTDKATRIINQSFEQVLDLVKESRQWPVIYIHGDITTRKSKGRQQQQDHAYIQRSSIHGADQVTYDQLRSLLYLNHSVNETKYVKQLTDAILLQHVHDEADLFWLGFKTPALSANREFVELVATRETAHRSFMVTSQPVAYDKQVSKQGYVRGAYEAWELVSEIENSQGDKVVEWICIQRSSAGGLIPRFMSDWVAAKDFHHDVEGIIKYIQNNEEEGNQ
;
A
#
# COMPACT_ATOMS: atom_id res chain seq x y z
N MET A 1 6.28 7.76 15.80
CA MET A 1 5.57 6.47 15.71
C MET A 1 4.17 6.79 15.24
N ILE A 2 3.76 6.25 14.11
CA ILE A 2 2.37 6.34 13.65
C ILE A 2 1.55 5.59 14.69
N LYS A 3 0.61 6.29 15.32
CA LYS A 3 -0.31 5.68 16.27
C LYS A 3 -1.60 5.38 15.53
N PRO A 4 -2.13 4.14 15.62
CA PRO A 4 -3.46 3.85 15.10
C PRO A 4 -4.48 4.83 15.67
N THR A 5 -5.25 5.47 14.80
CA THR A 5 -6.36 6.36 15.17
C THR A 5 -7.71 5.65 15.07
N ILE A 6 -7.77 4.54 14.32
CA ILE A 6 -8.93 3.67 14.17
C ILE A 6 -8.87 2.59 15.24
N THR A 7 -9.97 2.33 15.91
CA THR A 7 -10.12 1.27 16.92
C THR A 7 -11.08 0.18 16.45
N LEU A 8 -11.07 -0.98 17.10
CA LEU A 8 -12.06 -2.03 16.85
C LEU A 8 -13.50 -1.58 17.11
N GLU A 9 -13.73 -0.72 18.10
CA GLU A 9 -15.05 -0.16 18.39
C GLU A 9 -15.54 0.71 17.23
N ASP A 10 -14.63 1.49 16.62
CA ASP A 10 -14.97 2.31 15.46
C ASP A 10 -15.45 1.48 14.26
N LEU A 11 -14.91 0.27 14.11
CA LEU A 11 -15.25 -0.66 13.03
C LEU A 11 -16.50 -1.50 13.31
N GLN A 12 -17.02 -1.47 14.54
CA GLN A 12 -18.27 -2.14 14.91
C GLN A 12 -19.49 -1.21 14.71
N ASP A 13 -19.28 0.10 14.71
CA ASP A 13 -20.29 1.09 14.35
C ASP A 13 -20.29 1.29 12.82
N THR A 14 -21.35 0.82 12.15
CA THR A 14 -21.49 0.88 10.68
C THR A 14 -21.37 2.30 10.13
N ASP A 15 -21.98 3.30 10.78
CA ASP A 15 -21.97 4.69 10.30
C ASP A 15 -20.60 5.33 10.47
N LYS A 16 -19.89 4.95 11.55
CA LYS A 16 -18.53 5.40 11.80
C LYS A 16 -17.54 4.74 10.86
N ALA A 17 -17.63 3.43 10.66
CA ALA A 17 -16.81 2.69 9.70
C ALA A 17 -16.98 3.25 8.29
N THR A 18 -18.22 3.46 7.84
CA THR A 18 -18.52 4.06 6.54
C THR A 18 -17.89 5.45 6.38
N ARG A 19 -17.94 6.30 7.42
CA ARG A 19 -17.27 7.61 7.39
C ARG A 19 -15.76 7.49 7.28
N ILE A 20 -15.14 6.61 8.06
CA ILE A 20 -13.68 6.38 8.02
C ILE A 20 -13.25 5.95 6.61
N ILE A 21 -13.97 4.98 6.04
CA ILE A 21 -13.69 4.46 4.69
C ILE A 21 -13.83 5.57 3.64
N ASN A 22 -14.93 6.33 3.65
CA ASN A 22 -15.13 7.44 2.73
C ASN A 22 -14.05 8.51 2.83
N GLN A 23 -13.70 8.91 4.05
CA GLN A 23 -12.63 9.87 4.29
C GLN A 23 -11.27 9.34 3.79
N SER A 24 -11.02 8.04 3.90
CA SER A 24 -9.78 7.44 3.40
C SER A 24 -9.66 7.58 1.88
N PHE A 25 -10.76 7.41 1.13
CA PHE A 25 -10.77 7.57 -0.33
C PHE A 25 -10.70 9.03 -0.77
N GLU A 26 -11.33 9.96 -0.04
CA GLU A 26 -11.16 11.40 -0.26
C GLU A 26 -9.68 11.79 -0.10
N GLN A 27 -9.00 11.25 0.92
CA GLN A 27 -7.57 11.49 1.14
C GLN A 27 -6.69 10.97 0.00
N VAL A 28 -7.05 9.86 -0.67
CA VAL A 28 -6.30 9.37 -1.84
C VAL A 28 -6.19 10.47 -2.88
N LEU A 29 -7.32 11.09 -3.24
CA LEU A 29 -7.36 12.11 -4.29
C LEU A 29 -6.54 13.36 -3.92
N ASP A 30 -6.67 13.81 -2.67
CA ASP A 30 -5.94 14.98 -2.16
C ASP A 30 -4.43 14.72 -2.12
N LEU A 31 -4.01 13.56 -1.58
CA LEU A 31 -2.61 13.18 -1.47
C LEU A 31 -1.98 12.91 -2.84
N VAL A 32 -2.68 12.29 -3.78
CA VAL A 32 -2.20 12.11 -5.16
C VAL A 32 -1.96 13.46 -5.81
N LYS A 33 -2.90 14.40 -5.67
CA LYS A 33 -2.74 15.75 -6.23
C LYS A 33 -1.56 16.49 -5.61
N GLU A 34 -1.41 16.43 -4.29
CA GLU A 34 -0.30 17.08 -3.57
C GLU A 34 1.05 16.45 -3.92
N SER A 35 1.12 15.12 -3.92
CA SER A 35 2.38 14.36 -4.04
C SER A 35 3.07 14.55 -5.39
N ARG A 36 2.32 14.84 -6.46
CA ARG A 36 2.89 15.20 -7.77
C ARG A 36 3.80 16.44 -7.70
N GLN A 37 3.60 17.33 -6.73
CA GLN A 37 4.40 18.54 -6.53
C GLN A 37 5.57 18.33 -5.56
N TRP A 38 5.68 17.16 -4.93
CA TRP A 38 6.78 16.86 -4.02
C TRP A 38 8.12 16.71 -4.78
N PRO A 39 9.25 17.08 -4.14
CA PRO A 39 10.58 16.85 -4.72
C PRO A 39 10.81 15.38 -5.08
N VAL A 40 11.32 15.14 -6.28
CA VAL A 40 11.81 13.83 -6.69
C VAL A 40 13.08 13.51 -5.90
N ILE A 41 13.13 12.32 -5.31
CA ILE A 41 14.29 11.86 -4.53
C ILE A 41 14.96 10.62 -5.15
N TYR A 42 14.28 9.91 -6.05
CA TYR A 42 14.79 8.73 -6.73
C TYR A 42 14.02 8.45 -8.03
N ILE A 43 14.71 7.88 -9.02
CA ILE A 43 14.16 7.43 -10.31
C ILE A 43 14.80 6.09 -10.66
N HIS A 44 14.00 5.11 -11.10
CA HIS A 44 14.44 3.81 -11.59
C HIS A 44 13.55 3.35 -12.75
N GLY A 45 14.06 3.39 -13.98
CA GLY A 45 13.24 3.12 -15.17
C GLY A 45 12.01 4.05 -15.20
N ASP A 46 10.83 3.46 -15.35
CA ASP A 46 9.54 4.16 -15.37
C ASP A 46 8.99 4.51 -13.97
N ILE A 47 9.77 4.24 -12.91
CA ILE A 47 9.36 4.44 -11.52
C ILE A 47 10.01 5.72 -10.98
N THR A 48 9.18 6.60 -10.43
CA THR A 48 9.61 7.85 -9.76
C THR A 48 9.20 7.84 -8.30
N THR A 49 10.12 8.19 -7.42
CA THR A 49 9.86 8.34 -5.98
C THR A 49 9.98 9.80 -5.56
N ARG A 50 8.99 10.30 -4.84
CA ARG A 50 8.94 11.67 -4.29
C ARG A 50 8.79 11.64 -2.78
N LYS A 51 9.22 12.71 -2.10
CA LYS A 51 9.12 12.82 -0.63
C LYS A 51 8.49 14.14 -0.23
N SER A 52 7.50 14.10 0.65
CA SER A 52 6.91 15.33 1.19
C SER A 52 7.93 16.11 2.02
N LYS A 53 7.80 17.44 2.02
CA LYS A 53 8.51 18.26 3.01
C LYS A 53 7.86 17.97 4.36
N GLY A 54 8.56 17.30 5.27
CA GLY A 54 8.05 17.05 6.62
C GLY A 54 7.55 18.36 7.23
N ARG A 55 6.35 18.36 7.85
CA ARG A 55 5.83 19.57 8.50
C ARG A 55 6.81 19.95 9.62
N GLN A 56 7.42 21.13 9.52
CA GLN A 56 8.49 21.60 10.42
C GLN A 56 8.10 21.68 11.92
N GLN A 57 6.86 21.37 12.31
CA GLN A 57 6.38 21.54 13.69
C GLN A 57 6.01 20.25 14.45
N GLN A 58 6.04 19.08 13.83
CA GLN A 58 5.87 17.80 14.54
C GLN A 58 6.85 16.78 13.97
N GLN A 59 7.35 15.87 14.81
CA GLN A 59 8.22 14.74 14.44
C GLN A 59 7.46 13.71 13.58
N ASP A 60 6.80 14.16 12.52
CA ASP A 60 5.99 13.34 11.64
C ASP A 60 6.86 12.68 10.58
N HIS A 61 6.60 11.38 10.39
CA HIS A 61 7.18 10.58 9.34
C HIS A 61 6.76 11.18 7.99
N ALA A 62 7.73 11.56 7.16
CA ALA A 62 7.44 12.14 5.85
C ALA A 62 6.74 11.12 4.94
N TYR A 63 5.82 11.59 4.11
CA TYR A 63 5.20 10.75 3.09
C TYR A 63 6.20 10.47 1.98
N ILE A 64 6.25 9.21 1.55
CA ILE A 64 6.95 8.76 0.37
C ILE A 64 5.91 8.39 -0.69
N GLN A 65 5.99 9.00 -1.86
CA GLN A 65 5.20 8.63 -3.00
C GLN A 65 6.05 7.79 -3.95
N ARG A 66 5.49 6.73 -4.53
CA ARG A 66 5.99 6.05 -5.73
C ARG A 66 4.94 6.06 -6.83
N SER A 67 5.36 6.42 -8.03
CA SER A 67 4.53 6.52 -9.22
C SER A 67 5.21 5.79 -10.36
N SER A 68 4.43 5.05 -11.14
CA SER A 68 4.91 4.33 -12.31
C SER A 68 3.87 4.35 -13.43
N ILE A 69 4.32 4.34 -14.67
CA ILE A 69 3.48 4.26 -15.86
C ILE A 69 3.91 3.03 -16.65
N HIS A 70 2.94 2.18 -17.02
CA HIS A 70 3.21 0.93 -17.70
C HIS A 70 2.41 0.82 -18.99
N GLY A 71 3.08 0.36 -20.06
CA GLY A 71 2.43 -0.01 -21.31
C GLY A 71 1.72 -1.36 -21.19
N ALA A 72 0.76 -1.61 -22.10
CA ALA A 72 0.02 -2.87 -22.15
C ALA A 72 0.92 -4.10 -22.44
N ASP A 73 2.13 -3.88 -22.96
CA ASP A 73 3.17 -4.89 -23.16
C ASP A 73 3.85 -5.31 -21.84
N GLN A 74 3.82 -4.47 -20.81
CA GLN A 74 4.35 -4.76 -19.49
C GLN A 74 3.27 -5.30 -18.56
N VAL A 75 2.17 -4.55 -18.43
CA VAL A 75 1.00 -4.91 -17.61
C VAL A 75 -0.22 -4.08 -18.01
N THR A 76 -1.39 -4.70 -17.99
CA THR A 76 -2.69 -4.09 -18.27
C THR A 76 -3.42 -3.66 -16.99
N TYR A 77 -4.41 -2.77 -17.14
CA TYR A 77 -5.24 -2.32 -16.01
C TYR A 77 -5.98 -3.49 -15.36
N ASP A 78 -6.53 -4.40 -16.15
CA ASP A 78 -7.33 -5.51 -15.65
C ASP A 78 -6.46 -6.51 -14.86
N GLN A 79 -5.20 -6.73 -15.27
CA GLN A 79 -4.25 -7.54 -14.51
C GLN A 79 -3.90 -6.88 -13.16
N LEU A 80 -3.57 -5.58 -13.14
CA LEU A 80 -3.32 -4.87 -11.88
C LEU A 80 -4.55 -4.87 -10.98
N ARG A 81 -5.75 -4.63 -11.53
CA ARG A 81 -7.01 -4.70 -10.80
C ARG A 81 -7.24 -6.08 -10.18
N SER A 82 -6.93 -7.16 -10.90
CA SER A 82 -7.12 -8.53 -10.40
C SER A 82 -6.28 -8.84 -9.15
N LEU A 83 -5.19 -8.12 -8.95
CA LEU A 83 -4.25 -8.32 -7.84
C LEU A 83 -4.39 -7.27 -6.74
N LEU A 84 -4.45 -5.99 -7.12
CA LEU A 84 -4.44 -4.86 -6.19
C LEU A 84 -5.83 -4.49 -5.69
N TYR A 85 -6.88 -4.69 -6.49
CA TYR A 85 -8.25 -4.37 -6.10
C TYR A 85 -8.96 -5.60 -5.52
N LEU A 86 -8.95 -6.73 -6.23
CA LEU A 86 -9.59 -7.94 -5.75
C LEU A 86 -8.70 -8.64 -4.73
N ASN A 87 -9.21 -8.95 -3.53
CA ASN A 87 -8.50 -9.69 -2.49
C ASN A 87 -7.07 -9.16 -2.20
N HIS A 88 -6.92 -7.83 -2.19
CA HIS A 88 -5.63 -7.11 -2.13
C HIS A 88 -4.58 -7.77 -1.22
N SER A 89 -4.83 -7.82 0.09
CA SER A 89 -3.85 -8.33 1.06
C SER A 89 -3.50 -9.80 0.86
N VAL A 90 -4.43 -10.63 0.41
CA VAL A 90 -4.17 -12.04 0.11
C VAL A 90 -3.28 -12.16 -1.12
N ASN A 91 -3.54 -11.34 -2.15
CA ASN A 91 -2.73 -11.33 -3.36
C ASN A 91 -1.32 -10.78 -3.14
N GLU A 92 -1.13 -9.80 -2.26
CA GLU A 92 0.19 -9.26 -1.93
C GLU A 92 1.19 -10.34 -1.50
N THR A 93 0.73 -11.37 -0.78
CA THR A 93 1.59 -12.49 -0.34
C THR A 93 2.28 -13.25 -1.49
N LYS A 94 1.74 -13.12 -2.71
CA LYS A 94 2.22 -13.81 -3.91
C LYS A 94 3.40 -13.12 -4.57
N TYR A 95 3.54 -11.80 -4.39
CA TYR A 95 4.57 -11.00 -5.05
C TYR A 95 5.44 -10.16 -4.10
N VAL A 96 4.98 -9.89 -2.87
CA VAL A 96 5.77 -9.22 -1.83
C VAL A 96 6.50 -10.28 -1.00
N LYS A 97 7.79 -10.50 -1.31
CA LYS A 97 8.60 -11.60 -0.72
C LYS A 97 8.66 -11.59 0.82
N GLN A 98 8.57 -10.41 1.42
CA GLN A 98 8.64 -10.25 2.88
C GLN A 98 7.28 -10.51 3.55
N LEU A 99 6.16 -10.35 2.84
CA LEU A 99 4.82 -10.59 3.38
C LEU A 99 4.53 -12.09 3.36
N THR A 100 4.57 -12.74 4.52
CA THR A 100 4.41 -14.18 4.67
C THR A 100 2.97 -14.63 4.83
N ASP A 101 2.12 -13.75 5.37
CA ASP A 101 0.77 -14.10 5.76
C ASP A 101 -0.17 -12.89 5.61
N ALA A 102 -1.37 -13.16 5.14
CA ALA A 102 -2.50 -12.24 5.22
C ALA A 102 -3.72 -12.99 5.76
N ILE A 103 -4.13 -12.65 6.98
CA ILE A 103 -5.23 -13.32 7.69
C ILE A 103 -6.37 -12.32 7.85
N LEU A 104 -7.51 -12.62 7.22
CA LEU A 104 -8.73 -11.87 7.44
C LEU A 104 -9.19 -12.03 8.89
N LEU A 105 -9.30 -10.92 9.62
CA LEU A 105 -9.78 -10.89 11.00
C LEU A 105 -11.27 -10.60 11.08
N GLN A 106 -11.77 -9.71 10.22
CA GLN A 106 -13.15 -9.25 10.22
C GLN A 106 -13.53 -8.64 8.87
N HIS A 107 -14.72 -8.99 8.37
CA HIS A 107 -15.40 -8.21 7.33
C HIS A 107 -16.02 -6.96 7.96
N VAL A 108 -15.65 -5.77 7.48
CA VAL A 108 -16.05 -4.50 8.10
C VAL A 108 -17.13 -3.79 7.28
N HIS A 109 -16.98 -3.79 5.95
CA HIS A 109 -17.84 -3.10 4.99
C HIS A 109 -17.73 -3.82 3.64
N ASP A 110 -18.67 -3.59 2.72
CA ASP A 110 -18.62 -4.15 1.35
C ASP A 110 -17.36 -3.76 0.57
N GLU A 111 -16.70 -2.70 1.01
CA GLU A 111 -15.47 -2.14 0.40
C GLU A 111 -14.25 -2.29 1.30
N ALA A 112 -14.38 -2.85 2.51
CA ALA A 112 -13.28 -2.87 3.47
C ALA A 112 -13.28 -4.06 4.43
N ASP A 113 -12.08 -4.56 4.66
CA ASP A 113 -11.80 -5.71 5.50
C ASP A 113 -10.66 -5.40 6.47
N LEU A 114 -10.68 -6.04 7.64
CA LEU A 114 -9.62 -5.95 8.63
C LEU A 114 -8.69 -7.15 8.50
N PHE A 115 -7.40 -6.91 8.25
CA PHE A 115 -6.40 -7.95 8.09
C PHE A 115 -5.32 -7.91 9.17
N TRP A 116 -4.79 -9.08 9.52
CA TRP A 116 -3.48 -9.25 10.14
C TRP A 116 -2.48 -9.63 9.06
N LEU A 117 -1.36 -8.91 8.99
CA LEU A 117 -0.30 -9.11 8.02
C LEU A 117 0.99 -9.51 8.72
N GLY A 118 1.60 -10.61 8.29
CA GLY A 118 2.88 -11.09 8.82
C GLY A 118 4.03 -10.76 7.87
N PHE A 119 5.07 -10.10 8.36
CA PHE A 119 6.25 -9.73 7.59
C PHE A 119 7.52 -10.34 8.16
N LYS A 120 8.28 -11.02 7.31
CA LYS A 120 9.62 -11.52 7.60
C LYS A 120 10.64 -10.40 7.43
N THR A 121 11.44 -10.19 8.46
CA THR A 121 12.54 -9.22 8.44
C THR A 121 13.89 -9.92 8.27
N PRO A 122 14.98 -9.20 7.91
CA PRO A 122 16.31 -9.78 7.83
C PRO A 122 16.75 -10.46 9.13
N ALA A 123 17.63 -11.46 8.99
CA ALA A 123 18.14 -12.24 10.11
C ALA A 123 18.67 -11.34 11.25
N LEU A 124 18.39 -11.72 12.50
CA LEU A 124 18.69 -11.00 13.75
C LEU A 124 17.73 -9.86 14.13
N SER A 125 16.69 -9.60 13.35
CA SER A 125 15.58 -8.71 13.76
C SER A 125 14.30 -9.52 14.00
N ALA A 126 13.49 -9.11 14.97
CA ALA A 126 12.16 -9.69 15.15
C ALA A 126 11.30 -9.40 13.91
N ASN A 127 10.41 -10.32 13.54
CA ASN A 127 9.46 -10.13 12.45
C ASN A 127 8.52 -8.94 12.74
N ARG A 128 7.81 -8.46 11.72
CA ARG A 128 6.82 -7.38 11.88
C ARG A 128 5.42 -7.89 11.62
N GLU A 129 4.49 -7.46 12.44
CA GLU A 129 3.06 -7.65 12.17
C GLU A 129 2.39 -6.31 12.01
N PHE A 130 1.36 -6.28 11.17
CA PHE A 130 0.48 -5.13 10.98
C PHE A 130 -0.97 -5.57 11.12
N VAL A 131 -1.81 -4.69 11.64
CA VAL A 131 -3.26 -4.90 11.65
C VAL A 131 -3.89 -3.69 11.01
N GLU A 132 -4.56 -3.91 9.88
CA GLU A 132 -4.91 -2.84 8.95
C GLU A 132 -6.33 -3.00 8.45
N LEU A 133 -7.06 -1.88 8.45
CA LEU A 133 -8.26 -1.73 7.66
C LEU A 133 -7.81 -1.48 6.22
N VAL A 134 -8.11 -2.44 5.35
CA VAL A 134 -7.82 -2.36 3.92
C VAL A 134 -9.12 -2.12 3.19
N ALA A 135 -9.22 -0.98 2.50
CA ALA A 135 -10.40 -0.63 1.72
C ALA A 135 -10.07 -0.49 0.23
N THR A 136 -10.99 -0.90 -0.62
CA THR A 136 -10.85 -0.81 -2.09
C THR A 136 -12.11 -0.24 -2.73
N ARG A 137 -11.96 0.65 -3.71
CA ARG A 137 -13.09 1.29 -4.40
C ARG A 137 -12.77 1.55 -5.86
N GLU A 138 -13.68 1.19 -6.75
CA GLU A 138 -13.63 1.61 -8.15
C GLU A 138 -14.23 3.00 -8.36
N THR A 139 -13.75 3.70 -9.36
CA THR A 139 -14.36 4.94 -9.85
C THR A 139 -14.93 4.75 -11.25
N ALA A 140 -15.69 5.74 -11.73
CA ALA A 140 -16.33 5.70 -13.04
C ALA A 140 -15.35 5.71 -14.24
N HIS A 141 -14.04 5.96 -14.05
CA HIS A 141 -13.09 6.26 -15.12
C HIS A 141 -11.96 5.22 -15.30
N ARG A 142 -12.27 3.91 -15.22
CA ARG A 142 -11.26 2.82 -15.23
C ARG A 142 -10.09 3.16 -14.28
N SER A 143 -10.46 3.47 -13.05
CA SER A 143 -9.52 3.63 -11.96
C SER A 143 -10.06 3.03 -10.68
N PHE A 144 -9.16 2.62 -9.81
CA PHE A 144 -9.50 2.15 -8.49
C PHE A 144 -8.52 2.68 -7.45
N MET A 145 -8.99 2.71 -6.21
CA MET A 145 -8.24 3.14 -5.05
C MET A 145 -8.05 1.97 -4.09
N VAL A 146 -6.93 1.98 -3.39
CA VAL A 146 -6.66 1.08 -2.27
C VAL A 146 -6.17 1.94 -1.10
N THR A 147 -6.71 1.71 0.08
CA THR A 147 -6.23 2.34 1.31
C THR A 147 -5.91 1.28 2.34
N SER A 148 -4.79 1.46 3.05
CA SER A 148 -4.41 0.61 4.18
C SER A 148 -4.15 1.51 5.39
N GLN A 149 -4.90 1.32 6.46
CA GLN A 149 -4.82 2.17 7.66
C GLN A 149 -4.68 1.32 8.92
N PRO A 150 -3.80 1.70 9.86
CA PRO A 150 -3.50 0.88 11.03
C PRO A 150 -4.65 0.96 12.03
N VAL A 151 -5.03 -0.20 12.58
CA VAL A 151 -6.10 -0.32 13.56
C VAL A 151 -5.52 -0.70 14.92
N ALA A 152 -5.96 0.00 15.97
CA ALA A 152 -5.69 -0.34 17.35
C ALA A 152 -6.35 -1.68 17.65
N TYR A 153 -5.54 -2.72 17.69
CA TYR A 153 -5.99 -4.11 17.85
C TYR A 153 -5.28 -4.71 19.05
N ASP A 154 -5.99 -4.71 20.18
CA ASP A 154 -5.56 -5.20 21.49
C ASP A 154 -5.94 -6.67 21.72
N LYS A 155 -6.86 -7.22 20.92
CA LYS A 155 -7.13 -8.66 20.87
C LYS A 155 -5.83 -9.38 20.55
N GLN A 156 -5.50 -10.34 21.40
CA GLN A 156 -4.18 -10.96 21.50
C GLN A 156 -3.89 -11.88 20.30
N VAL A 157 -3.58 -11.28 19.14
CA VAL A 157 -3.06 -11.97 17.94
C VAL A 157 -1.59 -11.63 17.72
N SER A 158 -0.89 -11.07 18.73
CA SER A 158 0.56 -10.94 18.63
C SER A 158 1.18 -12.33 18.67
N LYS A 159 1.36 -12.94 17.50
CA LYS A 159 2.07 -14.21 17.37
C LYS A 159 3.44 -14.02 17.99
N GLN A 160 3.85 -14.96 18.83
CA GLN A 160 5.13 -14.89 19.52
C GLN A 160 6.27 -14.68 18.49
N GLY A 161 7.13 -13.70 18.72
CA GLY A 161 8.24 -13.36 17.82
C GLY A 161 7.97 -12.23 16.81
N TYR A 162 6.76 -11.65 16.80
CA TYR A 162 6.43 -10.47 16.00
C TYR A 162 6.43 -9.19 16.85
N VAL A 163 6.85 -8.08 16.23
CA VAL A 163 6.73 -6.72 16.78
C VAL A 163 5.70 -5.96 15.95
N ARG A 164 4.75 -5.30 16.62
CA ARG A 164 3.73 -4.49 15.93
C ARG A 164 4.37 -3.29 15.22
N GLY A 165 4.18 -3.22 13.91
CA GLY A 165 4.41 -2.05 13.09
C GLY A 165 3.10 -1.29 12.83
N ALA A 166 3.24 -0.09 12.27
CA ALA A 166 2.12 0.67 11.72
C ALA A 166 2.61 1.43 10.50
N TYR A 167 1.88 1.32 9.39
CA TYR A 167 2.01 2.20 8.25
C TYR A 167 0.62 2.58 7.76
N GLU A 168 0.58 3.60 6.91
CA GLU A 168 -0.58 3.98 6.14
C GLU A 168 -0.20 4.04 4.67
N ALA A 169 -1.09 3.58 3.80
CA ALA A 169 -0.93 3.59 2.36
C ALA A 169 -2.19 4.12 1.67
N TRP A 170 -1.98 4.91 0.62
CA TRP A 170 -3.03 5.40 -0.28
C TRP A 170 -2.58 5.18 -1.71
N GLU A 171 -3.39 4.46 -2.47
CA GLU A 171 -3.07 4.09 -3.84
C GLU A 171 -4.16 4.51 -4.80
N LEU A 172 -3.73 4.91 -5.99
CA LEU A 172 -4.59 5.16 -7.14
C LEU A 172 -3.97 4.47 -8.36
N VAL A 173 -4.75 3.61 -9.00
CA VAL A 173 -4.42 2.98 -10.28
C VAL A 173 -5.41 3.47 -11.31
N SER A 174 -4.96 3.99 -12.44
CA SER A 174 -5.80 4.55 -13.50
C SER A 174 -5.31 4.15 -14.88
N GLU A 175 -6.21 3.71 -15.75
CA GLU A 175 -5.95 3.62 -17.19
C GLU A 175 -6.07 5.01 -17.80
N ILE A 176 -5.01 5.49 -18.43
CA ILE A 176 -4.93 6.82 -19.06
C ILE A 176 -4.39 6.69 -20.49
N GLU A 177 -4.55 7.74 -21.30
CA GLU A 177 -3.90 7.85 -22.60
C GLU A 177 -2.58 8.63 -22.47
N ASN A 178 -1.50 8.09 -23.02
CA ASN A 178 -0.21 8.77 -23.07
C ASN A 178 -0.18 9.85 -24.17
N SER A 179 0.94 10.56 -24.33
CA SER A 179 1.09 11.60 -25.36
C SER A 179 1.02 11.09 -26.81
N GLN A 180 1.10 9.79 -27.02
CA GLN A 180 1.01 9.11 -28.32
C GLN A 180 -0.40 8.55 -28.59
N GLY A 181 -1.31 8.64 -27.61
CA GLY A 181 -2.67 8.10 -27.69
C GLY A 181 -2.77 6.62 -27.29
N ASP A 182 -1.68 6.01 -26.80
CA ASP A 182 -1.73 4.64 -26.32
C ASP A 182 -2.31 4.58 -24.90
N LYS A 183 -3.07 3.53 -24.63
CA LYS A 183 -3.54 3.21 -23.29
C LYS A 183 -2.38 2.72 -22.43
N VAL A 184 -2.16 3.40 -21.32
CA VAL A 184 -1.15 3.06 -20.30
C VAL A 184 -1.80 3.04 -18.93
N VAL A 185 -1.18 2.35 -17.98
CA VAL A 185 -1.66 2.31 -16.60
C VAL A 185 -0.74 3.11 -15.72
N GLU A 186 -1.26 4.17 -15.10
CA GLU A 186 -0.58 4.91 -14.06
C GLU A 186 -0.93 4.31 -12.70
N TRP A 187 0.10 4.00 -11.90
CA TRP A 187 -0.06 3.56 -10.52
C TRP A 187 0.73 4.45 -9.59
N ILE A 188 0.02 5.12 -8.68
CA ILE A 188 0.57 5.95 -7.63
C ILE A 188 0.27 5.30 -6.29
N CYS A 189 1.28 5.14 -5.44
CA CYS A 189 1.15 4.75 -4.05
C CYS A 189 1.88 5.75 -3.18
N ILE A 190 1.24 6.14 -2.09
CA ILE A 190 1.76 7.08 -1.12
C ILE A 190 1.73 6.36 0.21
N GLN A 191 2.87 6.32 0.89
CA GLN A 191 2.99 5.63 2.17
C GLN A 191 3.65 6.52 3.20
N ARG A 192 3.25 6.31 4.46
CA ARG A 192 4.03 6.71 5.63
C ARG A 192 4.12 5.53 6.57
N SER A 193 5.30 5.24 7.07
CA SER A 193 5.50 4.15 8.02
C SER A 193 6.22 4.64 9.26
N SER A 194 5.94 3.98 10.40
CA SER A 194 6.88 3.98 11.50
C SER A 194 7.28 2.55 11.78
N ALA A 195 8.54 2.24 11.47
CA ALA A 195 9.16 1.01 11.90
C ALA A 195 9.13 0.96 13.44
N GLY A 196 8.20 0.21 14.01
CA GLY A 196 8.18 -0.07 15.44
C GLY A 196 9.49 -0.76 15.88
N GLY A 197 9.94 -0.47 17.11
CA GLY A 197 11.14 -1.06 17.71
C GLY A 197 12.47 -0.36 17.36
N LEU A 198 13.58 -1.10 17.51
CA LEU A 198 14.97 -0.64 17.31
C LEU A 198 15.44 -0.85 15.86
N ILE A 199 14.73 -0.33 14.86
CA ILE A 199 15.27 -0.26 13.49
C ILE A 199 16.03 1.07 13.35
N PRO A 200 17.34 1.08 13.04
CA PRO A 200 18.10 2.31 12.88
C PRO A 200 17.45 3.26 11.86
N ARG A 201 17.16 4.50 12.27
CA ARG A 201 16.38 5.48 11.51
C ARG A 201 16.96 5.83 10.13
N PHE A 202 18.27 5.66 9.91
CA PHE A 202 18.89 5.88 8.60
C PHE A 202 18.51 4.78 7.58
N MET A 203 18.03 3.62 8.04
CA MET A 203 17.51 2.56 7.18
C MET A 203 16.02 2.74 6.85
N SER A 204 15.18 3.37 7.70
CA SER A 204 13.73 3.35 7.46
C SER A 204 13.28 4.09 6.19
N ASP A 205 13.72 5.34 5.99
CA ASP A 205 13.18 6.17 4.91
C ASP A 205 13.91 5.95 3.57
N TRP A 206 15.21 5.68 3.62
CA TRP A 206 16.06 5.58 2.44
C TRP A 206 16.07 4.16 1.86
N VAL A 207 15.97 3.12 2.70
CA VAL A 207 15.77 1.74 2.24
C VAL A 207 14.33 1.57 1.73
N ALA A 208 13.32 2.15 2.41
CA ALA A 208 11.96 2.19 1.87
C ALA A 208 11.94 2.89 0.49
N ALA A 209 12.47 4.11 0.37
CA ALA A 209 12.49 4.82 -0.92
C ALA A 209 13.25 4.07 -2.04
N LYS A 210 14.29 3.30 -1.68
CA LYS A 210 15.02 2.45 -2.63
C LYS A 210 14.38 1.10 -2.88
N ASP A 211 13.58 0.54 -1.99
CA ASP A 211 12.94 -0.76 -2.17
C ASP A 211 11.54 -0.65 -2.81
N PHE A 212 10.93 0.55 -2.85
CA PHE A 212 9.59 0.75 -3.45
C PHE A 212 9.50 0.37 -4.94
N HIS A 213 10.61 0.35 -5.68
CA HIS A 213 10.61 -0.14 -7.06
C HIS A 213 10.49 -1.67 -7.13
N HIS A 214 10.99 -2.39 -6.11
CA HIS A 214 10.88 -3.85 -6.06
C HIS A 214 9.43 -4.32 -5.92
N ASP A 215 8.53 -3.53 -5.34
CA ASP A 215 7.10 -3.90 -5.24
C ASP A 215 6.43 -3.88 -6.62
N VAL A 216 6.72 -2.86 -7.44
CA VAL A 216 6.21 -2.75 -8.81
C VAL A 216 6.82 -3.83 -9.69
N GLU A 217 8.13 -4.04 -9.60
CA GLU A 217 8.77 -5.14 -10.32
C GLU A 217 8.23 -6.51 -9.89
N GLY A 218 7.96 -6.69 -8.59
CA GLY A 218 7.47 -7.93 -8.02
C GLY A 218 6.13 -8.33 -8.61
N ILE A 219 5.17 -7.39 -8.66
CA ILE A 219 3.85 -7.66 -9.25
C ILE A 219 3.91 -7.87 -10.76
N ILE A 220 4.72 -7.09 -11.49
CA ILE A 220 4.89 -7.26 -12.95
C ILE A 220 5.50 -8.62 -13.26
N LYS A 221 6.58 -9.01 -12.57
CA LYS A 221 7.22 -10.32 -12.71
C LYS A 221 6.23 -11.44 -12.38
N TYR A 222 5.43 -11.27 -11.32
CA TYR A 222 4.40 -12.25 -10.97
C TYR A 222 3.38 -12.42 -12.09
N ILE A 223 2.86 -11.33 -12.65
CA ILE A 223 1.89 -11.37 -13.77
C ILE A 223 2.49 -12.09 -14.98
N GLN A 224 3.68 -11.66 -15.41
CA GLN A 224 4.36 -12.23 -16.59
C GLN A 224 4.61 -13.73 -16.44
N ASN A 225 5.07 -14.19 -15.28
CA ASN A 225 5.31 -15.61 -15.05
C ASN A 225 4.01 -16.45 -15.08
N ASN A 226 2.88 -15.92 -14.58
CA ASN A 226 1.61 -16.65 -14.60
C ASN A 226 0.95 -16.69 -16.00
N GLU A 227 1.24 -15.73 -16.87
CA GLU A 227 0.78 -15.78 -18.28
C GLU A 227 1.51 -16.84 -19.09
N GLU A 228 2.79 -17.07 -18.81
CA GLU A 228 3.57 -18.12 -19.45
C GLU A 228 3.09 -19.53 -19.06
N GLU A 229 2.68 -19.72 -17.80
CA GLU A 229 2.13 -21.00 -17.30
C GLU A 229 0.71 -21.27 -17.83
N GLY A 230 -0.10 -20.24 -18.09
CA GLY A 230 -1.47 -20.38 -18.62
C GLY A 230 -1.56 -20.66 -20.12
N ASN A 231 -0.45 -20.52 -20.86
CA ASN A 231 -0.35 -20.76 -22.30
C ASN A 231 0.37 -22.09 -22.66
N GLN A 232 0.64 -22.94 -21.67
CA GLN A 232 1.15 -24.31 -21.83
C GLN A 232 0.07 -25.35 -21.59
#